data_AF-A0A2N4XI44-F1
#
_entry.id   AF-A0A2N4XI44-F1
#
_cell.length_a   1.000
_cell.length_b   1.000
_cell.length_c   1.000
_cell.angle_alpha   90.00
_cell.angle_beta   90.00
_cell.angle_gamma   90.00
#
_symmetry.space_group_name_H-M   'P 1'
#
loop_
_entity.id
_entity.type
_entity.pdbx_description
1 polymer ?
#
loop_
_entity_poly.entity_id
_entity_poly.type
_entity_poly.pdbx_seq_one_letter_code
_entity_poly.pdbx_strand_id
1 'polypeptide(L)'
;MKLNMNEKNVFEALWQLLTISKVKVTETSLKSAILQHNHPTSILGISEILNELHIPNLATRLDPGQLYEIPLPAIAYFDDNGGSFVTITKVENDTIEWRHDIEGIRKESITNFTHKWQGITLLIEPNEESGELNFKQNRSNEILNRLRLPFFVVGLLVILGVMGFETFQKISFHNNQLYYILLLTKTIGLTFSAMLVWYSFDATNSFLQSVCIFNNKSNCDSILNAPAAKLFGWISWAEIGFFYFSGGFLALLFDGVRAIPFIQILGVMVMPFTLWSVYYQGFVVRKWCVLCLGIQVLFWIEFLFNWPINTGLPATFSYKIVLIAFLVTPVLWVLIKGLLIKSLRADGLYFELQKLKFNTDFVNTIFSKEAFLPPFFDGMQTIQLGNNDAGNHLLLILSPGCGSCRQSYFAAKRLVENDGNIKIDIVLAASMAVHDEGGRVASQILGQANGIDTKTALDEWFNDNNKDIEKWEAKFGIRNDNKNGREQMALHLRWLEMANIREAPVRFLNNRFIPKTYQADDLGKIVRNQFNLGFANQT
;
A
#
# COMPACT_ATOMS: atom_id res chain seq x y z
N MET A 1 -1.29 5.73 -0.93
CA MET A 1 -2.59 5.12 -1.33
C MET A 1 -3.60 6.19 -1.76
N LYS A 2 -3.96 6.25 -3.05
CA LYS A 2 -4.90 7.25 -3.59
C LYS A 2 -6.13 6.54 -4.16
N LEU A 3 -7.25 6.61 -3.44
CA LEU A 3 -8.56 6.15 -3.92
C LEU A 3 -9.10 7.18 -4.91
N ASN A 4 -9.83 6.73 -5.93
CA ASN A 4 -10.63 7.66 -6.75
C ASN A 4 -11.79 8.25 -5.91
N MET A 5 -12.55 9.20 -6.46
CA MET A 5 -13.61 9.87 -5.69
C MET A 5 -14.66 8.89 -5.14
N ASN A 6 -15.12 7.95 -5.97
CA ASN A 6 -16.18 7.01 -5.58
C ASN A 6 -15.65 5.95 -4.59
N GLU A 7 -14.43 5.45 -4.81
CA GLU A 7 -13.74 4.54 -3.88
C GLU A 7 -13.47 5.21 -2.53
N LYS A 8 -13.19 6.51 -2.53
CA LYS A 8 -13.01 7.29 -1.30
C LYS A 8 -14.33 7.41 -0.55
N ASN A 9 -15.44 7.69 -1.24
CA ASN A 9 -16.77 7.72 -0.63
C ASN A 9 -17.11 6.36 0.02
N VAL A 10 -16.91 5.25 -0.69
CA VAL A 10 -17.08 3.89 -0.13
C VAL A 10 -16.20 3.66 1.09
N PHE A 11 -14.92 4.01 1.00
CA PHE A 11 -13.98 3.86 2.10
C PHE A 11 -14.42 4.63 3.35
N GLU A 12 -14.84 5.88 3.20
CA GLU A 12 -15.29 6.70 4.32
C GLU A 12 -16.58 6.13 4.93
N ALA A 13 -17.55 5.71 4.10
CA ALA A 13 -18.81 5.12 4.57
C ALA A 13 -18.56 3.81 5.35
N LEU A 14 -17.74 2.91 4.80
CA LEU A 14 -17.35 1.67 5.48
C LEU A 14 -16.53 1.94 6.74
N TRP A 15 -15.55 2.84 6.69
CA TRP A 15 -14.70 3.16 7.83
C TRP A 15 -15.52 3.68 9.01
N GLN A 16 -16.50 4.54 8.73
CA GLN A 16 -17.39 5.07 9.74
C GLN A 16 -18.32 3.98 10.31
N LEU A 17 -18.92 3.19 9.43
CA LEU A 17 -19.77 2.05 9.80
C LEU A 17 -19.02 1.12 10.78
N LEU A 18 -17.81 0.69 10.41
CA LEU A 18 -16.99 -0.21 11.21
C LEU A 18 -16.50 0.42 12.52
N THR A 19 -16.17 1.71 12.51
CA THR A 19 -15.70 2.44 13.70
C THR A 19 -16.81 2.58 14.74
N ILE A 20 -18.02 2.95 14.31
CA ILE A 20 -19.18 3.09 15.20
C ILE A 20 -19.57 1.74 15.77
N SER A 21 -19.53 0.70 14.94
CA SER A 21 -19.77 -0.69 15.33
C SER A 21 -18.63 -1.35 16.12
N LYS A 22 -17.53 -0.62 16.40
CA LYS A 22 -16.36 -1.09 17.15
C LYS A 22 -15.70 -2.36 16.58
N VAL A 23 -15.79 -2.55 15.27
CA VAL A 23 -15.17 -3.67 14.58
C VAL A 23 -13.65 -3.45 14.50
N LYS A 24 -12.88 -4.48 14.80
CA LYS A 24 -11.41 -4.42 14.86
C LYS A 24 -10.81 -4.55 13.47
N VAL A 25 -10.66 -3.42 12.77
CA VAL A 25 -10.07 -3.36 11.42
C VAL A 25 -9.11 -2.16 11.33
N THR A 26 -7.99 -2.33 10.63
CA THR A 26 -7.05 -1.23 10.35
C THR A 26 -7.44 -0.47 9.08
N GLU A 27 -7.04 0.80 9.01
CA GLU A 27 -7.33 1.66 7.86
C GLU A 27 -6.69 1.08 6.59
N THR A 28 -5.46 0.58 6.75
CA THR A 28 -4.68 -0.05 5.69
C THR A 28 -5.37 -1.30 5.13
N SER A 29 -5.86 -2.19 5.99
CA SER A 29 -6.57 -3.41 5.56
C SER A 29 -7.86 -3.08 4.81
N LEU A 30 -8.68 -2.16 5.33
CA LEU A 30 -9.94 -1.80 4.69
C LEU A 30 -9.71 -1.22 3.29
N LYS A 31 -8.75 -0.30 3.16
CA LYS A 31 -8.41 0.24 1.83
C LYS A 31 -7.88 -0.85 0.90
N SER A 32 -7.11 -1.81 1.41
CA SER A 32 -6.62 -2.93 0.62
C SER A 32 -7.75 -3.83 0.14
N ALA A 33 -8.74 -4.12 1.00
CA ALA A 33 -9.92 -4.90 0.66
C ALA A 33 -10.72 -4.21 -0.47
N ILE A 34 -11.00 -2.91 -0.32
CA ILE A 34 -11.69 -2.10 -1.34
C ILE A 34 -10.95 -2.13 -2.68
N LEU A 35 -9.63 -1.96 -2.69
CA LEU A 35 -8.85 -1.91 -3.93
C LEU A 35 -8.66 -3.26 -4.62
N GLN A 36 -8.73 -4.36 -3.86
CA GLN A 36 -8.62 -5.71 -4.40
C GLN A 36 -9.97 -6.28 -4.85
N HIS A 37 -11.08 -5.62 -4.49
CA HIS A 37 -12.41 -6.06 -4.83
C HIS A 37 -12.78 -5.66 -6.26
N ASN A 38 -13.54 -6.51 -6.95
CA ASN A 38 -14.12 -6.16 -8.25
C ASN A 38 -15.36 -5.27 -8.05
N HIS A 39 -15.50 -4.15 -8.75
CA HIS A 39 -16.61 -3.20 -8.57
C HIS A 39 -16.88 -2.78 -7.09
N PRO A 40 -15.88 -2.25 -6.35
CA PRO A 40 -16.02 -1.89 -4.94
C PRO A 40 -17.02 -0.75 -4.68
N THR A 41 -17.44 -0.04 -5.72
CA THR A 41 -18.39 1.07 -5.67
C THR A 41 -19.85 0.62 -5.85
N SER A 42 -20.11 -0.68 -5.80
CA SER A 42 -21.46 -1.24 -5.84
C SER A 42 -21.88 -1.72 -4.46
N ILE A 43 -23.19 -1.75 -4.18
CA ILE A 43 -23.73 -2.27 -2.91
C ILE A 43 -23.33 -3.73 -2.69
N LEU A 44 -23.26 -4.52 -3.77
CA LEU A 44 -22.79 -5.90 -3.75
C LEU A 44 -21.31 -5.97 -3.36
N GLY A 45 -20.47 -5.12 -3.96
CA GLY A 45 -19.06 -5.07 -3.62
C GLY A 45 -18.83 -4.68 -2.16
N ILE A 46 -19.60 -3.73 -1.62
CA ILE A 46 -19.55 -3.39 -0.19
C ILE A 46 -19.95 -4.59 0.68
N SER A 47 -21.04 -5.28 0.33
CA SER A 47 -21.50 -6.49 1.03
C SER A 47 -20.44 -7.60 1.03
N GLU A 48 -19.78 -7.83 -0.11
CA GLU A 48 -18.72 -8.84 -0.25
C GLU A 48 -17.45 -8.45 0.54
N ILE A 49 -17.08 -7.17 0.58
CA ILE A 49 -15.99 -6.67 1.43
C ILE A 49 -16.30 -6.89 2.92
N LEU A 50 -17.55 -6.67 3.35
CA LEU A 50 -17.96 -6.95 4.73
C LEU A 50 -17.91 -8.45 5.03
N ASN A 51 -18.27 -9.30 4.07
CA ASN A 51 -18.13 -10.76 4.19
C ASN A 51 -16.65 -11.19 4.30
N GLU A 52 -15.72 -10.54 3.58
CA GLU A 52 -14.27 -10.76 3.76
C GLU A 52 -13.79 -10.42 5.18
N LEU A 53 -14.48 -9.52 5.87
CA LEU A 53 -14.22 -9.13 7.27
C LEU A 53 -15.04 -9.94 8.28
N HIS A 54 -15.73 -11.01 7.85
CA HIS A 54 -16.61 -11.84 8.68
C HIS A 54 -17.72 -11.04 9.38
N ILE A 55 -18.30 -10.07 8.67
CA ILE A 55 -19.39 -9.23 9.17
C ILE A 55 -20.69 -9.64 8.48
N PRO A 56 -21.61 -10.30 9.19
CA PRO A 56 -22.97 -10.53 8.69
C PRO A 56 -23.61 -9.22 8.25
N ASN A 57 -24.12 -9.21 7.02
CA ASN A 57 -24.72 -8.02 6.43
C ASN A 57 -25.87 -8.37 5.49
N LEU A 58 -26.77 -7.42 5.29
CA LEU A 58 -27.96 -7.57 4.46
C LEU A 58 -28.22 -6.29 3.67
N ALA A 59 -28.16 -6.38 2.35
CA ALA A 59 -28.63 -5.32 1.46
C ALA A 59 -30.13 -5.48 1.21
N THR A 60 -30.92 -4.47 1.54
CA THR A 60 -32.38 -4.52 1.40
C THR A 60 -32.93 -3.18 0.90
N ARG A 61 -34.16 -3.20 0.38
CA ARG A 61 -34.92 -2.00 0.07
C ARG A 61 -35.94 -1.77 1.18
N LEU A 62 -35.90 -0.59 1.79
CA LEU A 62 -36.77 -0.21 2.90
C LEU A 62 -37.72 0.90 2.49
N ASP A 63 -38.88 0.91 3.12
CA ASP A 63 -39.81 2.04 3.08
C ASP A 63 -39.44 3.07 4.16
N PRO A 64 -39.81 4.36 3.99
CA PRO A 64 -39.51 5.42 4.97
C PRO A 64 -39.92 5.11 6.41
N GLY A 65 -41.04 4.39 6.60
CA GLY A 65 -41.51 4.00 7.93
C GLY A 65 -40.62 2.97 8.64
N GLN A 66 -39.85 2.19 7.88
CA GLN A 66 -38.98 1.15 8.44
C GLN A 66 -37.63 1.70 8.95
N LEU A 67 -37.28 2.94 8.60
CA LEU A 67 -36.04 3.59 9.06
C LEU A 67 -35.94 3.70 10.59
N TYR A 68 -37.06 3.65 11.30
CA TYR A 68 -37.10 3.68 12.76
C TYR A 68 -36.72 2.35 13.41
N GLU A 69 -36.77 1.24 12.65
CA GLU A 69 -36.63 -0.12 13.17
C GLU A 69 -35.32 -0.79 12.76
N ILE A 70 -34.51 -0.12 11.92
CA ILE A 70 -33.26 -0.69 11.44
C ILE A 70 -32.19 -0.75 12.53
N PRO A 71 -31.32 -1.78 12.49
CA PRO A 71 -30.09 -1.75 13.26
C PRO A 71 -29.21 -0.59 12.77
N LEU A 72 -28.66 0.16 13.72
CA LEU A 72 -27.72 1.26 13.46
C LEU A 72 -26.33 0.89 14.00
N PRO A 73 -25.25 1.31 13.32
CA PRO A 73 -25.22 2.12 12.11
C PRO A 73 -25.54 1.32 10.83
N ALA A 74 -25.98 2.01 9.78
CA ALA A 74 -26.30 1.41 8.47
C ALA A 74 -25.74 2.25 7.32
N ILE A 75 -25.56 1.67 6.13
CA ILE A 75 -25.21 2.42 4.92
C ILE A 75 -26.47 2.64 4.07
N ALA A 76 -26.69 3.87 3.60
CA ALA A 76 -27.72 4.20 2.63
C ALA A 76 -27.08 4.60 1.29
N TYR A 77 -27.79 4.34 0.19
CA TYR A 77 -27.39 4.78 -1.14
C TYR A 77 -28.21 5.98 -1.61
N PHE A 78 -27.51 7.04 -2.01
CA PHE A 78 -28.06 8.24 -2.63
C PHE A 78 -27.77 8.23 -4.13
N ASP A 79 -28.74 8.69 -4.92
CA ASP A 79 -28.63 8.79 -6.38
C ASP A 79 -28.35 10.24 -6.81
N ASP A 80 -27.32 10.83 -6.23
CA ASP A 80 -26.81 12.15 -6.58
C ASP A 80 -25.41 12.05 -7.21
N ASN A 81 -25.17 12.85 -8.26
CA ASN A 81 -23.85 13.02 -8.90
C ASN A 81 -23.09 11.71 -9.23
N GLY A 82 -23.80 10.66 -9.67
CA GLY A 82 -23.19 9.38 -10.07
C GLY A 82 -23.21 8.29 -8.99
N GLY A 83 -23.97 8.50 -7.90
CA GLY A 83 -24.19 7.54 -6.83
C GLY A 83 -23.23 7.75 -5.66
N SER A 84 -23.77 7.87 -4.44
CA SER A 84 -22.98 8.05 -3.23
C SER A 84 -23.50 7.18 -2.07
N PHE A 85 -22.58 6.74 -1.21
CA PHE A 85 -22.89 6.01 0.01
C PHE A 85 -22.77 6.93 1.22
N VAL A 86 -23.74 6.87 2.11
CA VAL A 86 -23.77 7.60 3.39
C VAL A 86 -23.95 6.65 4.54
N THR A 87 -23.36 6.97 5.69
CA THR A 87 -23.54 6.20 6.92
C THR A 87 -24.61 6.86 7.78
N ILE A 88 -25.72 6.15 8.01
CA ILE A 88 -26.76 6.54 8.96
C ILE A 88 -26.25 6.21 10.36
N THR A 89 -26.19 7.23 11.22
CA THR A 89 -25.70 7.10 12.61
C THR A 89 -26.83 7.08 13.62
N LYS A 90 -27.92 7.81 13.35
CA LYS A 90 -29.01 8.00 14.31
C LYS A 90 -30.34 8.32 13.62
N VAL A 91 -31.42 7.71 14.11
CA VAL A 91 -32.80 8.01 13.68
C VAL A 91 -33.66 8.22 14.93
N GLU A 92 -34.07 9.46 15.20
CA GLU A 92 -34.89 9.82 16.37
C GLU A 92 -35.79 11.02 16.06
N ASN A 93 -37.02 11.02 16.60
CA ASN A 93 -37.93 12.18 16.58
C ASN A 93 -38.11 12.82 15.19
N ASP A 94 -38.38 12.00 14.16
CA ASP A 94 -38.52 12.41 12.75
C ASP A 94 -37.28 13.10 12.15
N THR A 95 -36.12 12.94 12.80
CA THR A 95 -34.83 13.41 12.32
C THR A 95 -33.88 12.25 12.09
N ILE A 96 -33.13 12.34 11.00
CA ILE A 96 -32.08 11.38 10.64
C ILE A 96 -30.74 12.10 10.60
N GLU A 97 -29.76 11.48 11.24
CA GLU A 97 -28.36 11.88 11.21
C GLU A 97 -27.58 10.92 10.31
N TRP A 98 -26.91 11.48 9.33
CA TRP A 98 -26.07 10.74 8.41
C TRP A 98 -24.76 11.50 8.14
N ARG A 99 -23.76 10.77 7.65
CA ARG A 99 -22.46 11.33 7.33
C ARG A 99 -22.05 10.99 5.90
N HIS A 100 -21.53 11.99 5.20
CA HIS A 100 -21.01 11.90 3.84
C HIS A 100 -19.53 12.34 3.80
N ASP A 101 -18.76 11.85 2.83
CA ASP A 101 -17.31 12.08 2.76
C ASP A 101 -16.95 13.55 2.45
N ILE A 102 -17.81 14.26 1.73
CA ILE A 102 -17.62 15.68 1.38
C ILE A 102 -18.37 16.61 2.35
N GLU A 103 -19.61 16.27 2.71
CA GLU A 103 -20.48 17.18 3.48
C GLU A 103 -20.30 17.08 4.98
N GLY A 104 -19.62 16.04 5.47
CA GLY A 104 -19.51 15.75 6.89
C GLY A 104 -20.82 15.25 7.48
N ILE A 105 -21.06 15.58 8.75
CA ILE A 105 -22.29 15.18 9.45
C ILE A 105 -23.43 16.11 9.06
N ARG A 106 -24.56 15.53 8.66
CA ARG A 106 -25.81 16.23 8.39
C ARG A 106 -26.91 15.66 9.26
N LYS A 107 -27.83 16.56 9.65
CA LYS A 107 -29.06 16.22 10.34
C LYS A 107 -30.20 16.89 9.60
N GLU A 108 -31.15 16.10 9.14
CA GLU A 108 -32.33 16.58 8.41
C GLU A 108 -33.57 15.77 8.79
N SER A 109 -34.75 16.21 8.34
CA SER A 109 -35.98 15.43 8.52
C SER A 109 -35.94 14.18 7.66
N ILE A 110 -36.64 13.12 8.09
CA ILE A 110 -36.75 11.89 7.30
C ILE A 110 -37.35 12.16 5.93
N THR A 111 -38.32 13.09 5.84
CA THR A 111 -38.89 13.55 4.57
C THR A 111 -37.87 14.12 3.60
N ASN A 112 -36.90 14.92 4.08
CA ASN A 112 -35.86 15.47 3.21
C ASN A 112 -34.84 14.40 2.79
N PHE A 113 -34.56 13.46 3.67
CA PHE A 113 -33.68 12.33 3.39
C PHE A 113 -34.26 11.39 2.33
N THR A 114 -35.57 11.07 2.43
CA THR A 114 -36.25 10.16 1.50
C THR A 114 -36.35 10.71 0.07
N HIS A 115 -36.19 12.02 -0.12
CA HIS A 115 -36.07 12.62 -1.45
C HIS A 115 -34.73 12.29 -2.14
N LYS A 116 -33.67 11.98 -1.39
CA LYS A 116 -32.34 11.65 -1.90
C LYS A 116 -32.06 10.14 -1.91
N TRP A 117 -32.69 9.43 -0.97
CA TRP A 117 -32.53 8.01 -0.75
C TRP A 117 -33.46 7.16 -1.63
N GLN A 118 -32.90 6.18 -2.34
CA GLN A 118 -33.65 5.27 -3.22
C GLN A 118 -34.29 4.07 -2.50
N GLY A 119 -34.35 4.09 -1.17
CA GLY A 119 -34.79 2.93 -0.38
C GLY A 119 -33.70 1.89 -0.15
N ILE A 120 -32.56 1.94 -0.85
CA ILE A 120 -31.50 0.93 -0.75
C ILE A 120 -30.66 1.19 0.51
N THR A 121 -30.59 0.19 1.38
CA THR A 121 -29.88 0.24 2.66
C THR A 121 -29.15 -1.07 2.92
N LEU A 122 -27.91 -0.97 3.42
CA LEU A 122 -27.09 -2.08 3.88
C LEU A 122 -27.03 -2.08 5.41
N LEU A 123 -27.51 -3.17 5.99
CA LEU A 123 -27.55 -3.42 7.42
C LEU A 123 -26.40 -4.36 7.80
N ILE A 124 -25.89 -4.23 9.03
CA ILE A 124 -24.83 -5.09 9.55
C ILE A 124 -25.17 -5.62 10.94
N GLU A 125 -24.67 -6.80 11.26
CA GLU A 125 -24.77 -7.42 12.59
C GLU A 125 -23.40 -8.00 13.00
N PRO A 126 -22.46 -7.16 13.49
CA PRO A 126 -21.14 -7.62 13.90
C PRO A 126 -21.21 -8.61 15.06
N ASN A 127 -20.36 -9.64 15.01
CA ASN A 127 -20.24 -10.68 16.03
C ASN A 127 -18.78 -10.77 16.55
N GLU A 128 -18.47 -11.77 17.38
CA GLU A 128 -17.11 -11.94 17.94
C GLU A 128 -16.04 -12.28 16.90
N GLU A 129 -16.44 -12.87 15.77
CA GLU A 129 -15.56 -13.23 14.66
C GLU A 129 -15.34 -12.06 13.69
N SER A 130 -16.17 -11.02 13.76
CA SER A 130 -16.09 -9.84 12.92
C SER A 130 -14.80 -9.04 13.14
N GLY A 131 -14.08 -8.81 12.05
CA GLY A 131 -12.87 -8.00 12.01
C GLY A 131 -11.77 -8.62 11.15
N GLU A 132 -10.60 -7.98 11.17
CA GLU A 132 -9.45 -8.50 10.44
C GLU A 132 -8.71 -9.57 11.25
N LEU A 133 -8.22 -10.59 10.53
CA LEU A 133 -7.29 -11.57 11.10
C LEU A 133 -6.00 -10.86 11.54
N ASN A 134 -5.46 -11.25 12.70
CA ASN A 134 -4.23 -10.69 13.27
C ASN A 134 -4.25 -9.17 13.54
N PHE A 135 -5.41 -8.59 13.87
CA PHE A 135 -5.58 -7.16 14.12
C PHE A 135 -4.48 -6.51 14.98
N LYS A 136 -4.05 -7.15 16.08
CA LYS A 136 -3.02 -6.59 16.97
C LYS A 136 -1.68 -6.36 16.25
N GLN A 137 -1.28 -7.30 15.40
CA GLN A 137 -0.02 -7.21 14.65
C GLN A 137 -0.12 -6.16 13.56
N ASN A 138 -1.21 -6.18 12.78
CA ASN A 138 -1.46 -5.22 11.71
C ASN A 138 -1.55 -3.79 12.26
N ARG A 139 -2.24 -3.60 13.39
CA ARG A 139 -2.36 -2.31 14.06
C ARG A 139 -1.02 -1.79 14.55
N SER A 140 -0.17 -2.65 15.13
CA SER A 140 1.17 -2.27 15.56
C SER A 140 2.03 -1.82 14.37
N ASN A 141 1.99 -2.57 13.27
CA ASN A 141 2.71 -2.23 12.04
C ASN A 141 2.22 -0.91 11.44
N GLU A 142 0.91 -0.67 11.41
CA GLU A 142 0.30 0.57 10.92
C GLU A 142 0.76 1.78 11.75
N ILE A 143 0.72 1.66 13.09
CA ILE A 143 1.18 2.71 14.00
C ILE A 143 2.67 2.98 13.81
N LEU A 144 3.50 1.94 13.78
CA LEU A 144 4.95 2.08 13.59
C LEU A 144 5.29 2.76 12.25
N ASN A 145 4.63 2.35 11.17
CA ASN A 145 4.82 2.96 9.85
C ASN A 145 4.35 4.41 9.81
N ARG A 146 3.21 4.73 10.46
CA ARG A 146 2.69 6.09 10.57
C ARG A 146 3.59 7.00 11.42
N LEU A 147 4.21 6.46 12.47
CA LEU A 147 5.07 7.20 13.39
C LEU A 147 6.52 7.31 12.90
N ARG A 148 6.97 6.45 12.00
CA ARG A 148 8.37 6.44 11.50
C ARG A 148 8.78 7.80 10.92
N LEU A 149 8.00 8.32 9.97
CA LEU A 149 8.31 9.60 9.32
C LEU A 149 8.28 10.80 10.30
N PRO A 150 7.21 11.03 11.10
CA PRO A 150 7.20 12.13 12.05
C PRO A 150 8.28 11.98 13.12
N PHE A 151 8.63 10.77 13.54
CA PHE A 151 9.75 10.54 14.46
C PHE A 151 11.08 11.04 13.88
N PHE A 152 11.39 10.68 12.62
CA PHE A 152 12.59 11.20 11.94
C PHE A 152 12.56 12.72 11.76
N VAL A 153 11.41 13.29 11.38
CA VAL A 153 11.25 14.74 11.19
C VAL A 153 11.41 15.50 12.50
N VAL A 154 10.76 15.05 13.58
CA VAL A 154 10.88 15.67 14.91
C VAL A 154 12.30 15.53 15.43
N GLY A 155 12.92 14.34 15.29
CA GLY A 155 14.32 14.14 15.68
C GLY A 155 15.27 15.09 14.96
N LEU A 156 15.10 15.26 13.64
CA LEU A 156 15.88 16.22 12.86
C LEU A 156 15.65 17.67 13.33
N LEU A 157 14.40 18.08 13.56
CA LEU A 157 14.06 19.43 14.04
C LEU A 157 14.64 19.71 15.43
N VAL A 158 14.63 18.73 16.34
CA VAL A 158 15.25 18.85 17.66
C VAL A 158 16.76 19.05 17.53
N ILE A 159 17.44 18.26 16.69
CA ILE A 159 18.88 18.41 16.45
C ILE A 159 19.20 19.80 15.89
N LEU A 160 18.46 20.25 14.86
CA LEU A 160 18.65 21.58 14.28
C LEU A 160 18.32 22.70 15.28
N GLY A 161 17.30 22.51 16.12
CA GLY A 161 16.91 23.47 17.15
C GLY A 161 17.96 23.63 18.25
N VAL A 162 18.52 22.51 18.74
CA VAL A 162 19.62 22.53 19.73
C VAL A 162 20.85 23.22 19.14
N MET A 163 21.25 22.86 17.92
CA MET A 163 22.38 23.50 17.23
C MET A 163 22.13 25.00 17.00
N GLY A 164 20.92 25.37 16.58
CA GLY A 164 20.54 26.77 16.38
C GLY A 164 20.56 27.58 17.68
N PHE A 165 20.14 26.98 18.78
CA PHE A 165 20.16 27.60 20.10
C PHE A 165 21.60 27.86 20.59
N GLU A 166 22.51 26.91 20.41
CA GLU A 166 23.93 27.11 20.76
C GLU A 166 24.55 28.25 19.95
N THR A 167 24.28 28.31 18.65
CA THR A 167 24.80 29.37 17.77
C THR A 167 24.18 30.73 18.12
N PHE A 168 22.89 30.75 18.46
CA PHE A 168 22.18 31.96 18.90
C PHE A 168 22.77 32.55 20.18
N GLN A 169 23.19 31.72 21.15
CA GLN A 169 23.84 32.22 22.37
C GLN A 169 25.21 32.88 22.10
N LYS A 170 25.94 32.42 21.08
CA LYS A 170 27.30 32.91 20.77
C LYS A 170 27.30 34.18 19.92
N ILE A 171 26.24 34.43 19.14
CA ILE A 171 26.17 35.53 18.19
C ILE A 171 25.20 36.59 18.72
N SER A 172 25.70 37.78 19.07
CA SER A 172 24.83 38.89 19.50
C SER A 172 24.06 39.49 18.33
N PHE A 173 22.75 39.70 18.51
CA PHE A 173 21.84 40.30 17.52
C PHE A 173 22.28 41.70 17.07
N HIS A 174 22.70 42.54 18.01
CA HIS A 174 22.97 43.95 17.72
C HIS A 174 24.14 44.13 16.75
N ASN A 175 25.16 43.26 16.85
CA ASN A 175 26.39 43.37 16.07
C ASN A 175 26.37 42.54 14.77
N ASN A 176 25.39 41.65 14.59
CA ASN A 176 25.39 40.66 13.49
C ASN A 176 24.05 40.61 12.75
N GLN A 177 23.43 41.76 12.49
CA GLN A 177 22.12 41.84 11.82
C GLN A 177 22.07 41.08 10.47
N LEU A 178 23.15 41.13 9.68
CA LEU A 178 23.26 40.41 8.42
C LEU A 178 23.15 38.88 8.61
N TYR A 179 23.72 38.32 9.67
CA TYR A 179 23.61 36.88 9.97
C TYR A 179 22.14 36.47 10.10
N TYR A 180 21.33 37.24 10.85
CA TYR A 180 19.91 36.93 11.07
C TYR A 180 19.07 37.12 9.82
N ILE A 181 19.37 38.14 9.00
CA ILE A 181 18.70 38.35 7.71
C ILE A 181 19.02 37.18 6.76
N LEU A 182 20.28 36.77 6.68
CA LEU A 182 20.68 35.61 5.89
C LEU A 182 20.04 34.32 6.42
N LEU A 183 20.01 34.11 7.73
CA LEU A 183 19.36 32.94 8.32
C LEU A 183 17.85 32.88 7.99
N LEU A 184 17.16 34.03 8.07
CA LEU A 184 15.76 34.14 7.73
C LEU A 184 15.51 33.85 6.24
N THR A 185 16.28 34.49 5.36
CA THR A 185 16.18 34.28 3.90
C THR A 185 16.51 32.84 3.51
N LYS A 186 17.51 32.21 4.14
CA LYS A 186 17.80 30.78 3.96
C LYS A 186 16.65 29.88 4.40
N THR A 187 16.00 30.21 5.52
CA THR A 187 14.86 29.43 6.03
C THR A 187 13.66 29.52 5.08
N ILE A 188 13.28 30.73 4.63
CA ILE A 188 12.16 30.93 3.69
C ILE A 188 12.50 30.35 2.31
N GLY A 189 13.76 30.50 1.86
CA GLY A 189 14.19 29.93 0.60
C GLY A 189 14.22 28.40 0.62
N LEU A 190 14.59 27.80 1.76
CA LEU A 190 14.55 26.36 1.97
C LEU A 190 13.12 25.83 1.92
N THR A 191 12.14 26.52 2.51
CA THR A 191 10.74 26.09 2.45
C THR A 191 10.19 26.17 1.03
N PHE A 192 10.45 27.27 0.30
CA PHE A 192 9.99 27.42 -1.08
C PHE A 192 10.65 26.42 -2.02
N SER A 193 11.97 26.22 -1.91
CA SER A 193 12.69 25.25 -2.74
C SER A 193 12.29 23.80 -2.41
N ALA A 194 12.06 23.45 -1.14
CA ALA A 194 11.55 22.15 -0.76
C ALA A 194 10.13 21.90 -1.32
N MET A 195 9.25 22.91 -1.31
CA MET A 195 7.92 22.81 -1.94
C MET A 195 8.01 22.62 -3.46
N LEU A 196 8.91 23.34 -4.15
CA LEU A 196 9.13 23.17 -5.58
C LEU A 196 9.66 21.76 -5.93
N VAL A 197 10.61 21.26 -5.14
CA VAL A 197 11.14 19.91 -5.29
C VAL A 197 10.04 18.87 -5.04
N TRP A 198 9.23 19.03 -3.99
CA TRP A 198 8.08 18.16 -3.73
C TRP A 198 7.08 18.18 -4.90
N TYR A 199 6.75 19.36 -5.42
CA TYR A 199 5.87 19.51 -6.59
C TYR A 199 6.39 18.73 -7.81
N SER A 200 7.71 18.69 -8.02
CA SER A 200 8.30 17.96 -9.14
C SER A 200 8.09 16.44 -9.10
N PHE A 201 7.81 15.87 -7.93
CA PHE A 201 7.52 14.44 -7.76
C PHE A 201 6.03 14.13 -7.58
N ASP A 202 5.26 15.04 -6.98
CA ASP A 202 3.83 14.86 -6.69
C ASP A 202 3.02 16.11 -7.06
N ALA A 203 2.97 16.43 -8.36
CA ALA A 203 2.20 17.54 -8.91
C ALA A 203 0.68 17.40 -8.70
N THR A 204 0.22 16.22 -8.27
CA THR A 204 -1.20 15.92 -8.03
C THR A 204 -1.66 16.18 -6.58
N ASN A 205 -0.76 16.66 -5.73
CA ASN A 205 -1.05 16.94 -4.33
C ASN A 205 -1.94 18.17 -4.18
N SER A 206 -3.07 18.04 -3.47
CA SER A 206 -4.07 19.12 -3.33
C SER A 206 -3.53 20.35 -2.61
N PHE A 207 -2.66 20.18 -1.61
CA PHE A 207 -2.03 21.30 -0.90
C PHE A 207 -1.05 22.06 -1.80
N LEU A 208 -0.27 21.35 -2.62
CA LEU A 208 0.66 22.01 -3.53
C LEU A 208 -0.06 22.72 -4.69
N GLN A 209 -1.16 22.15 -5.16
CA GLN A 209 -2.00 22.78 -6.17
C GLN A 209 -2.66 24.06 -5.65
N SER A 210 -3.14 24.10 -4.40
CA SER A 210 -3.76 25.31 -3.85
C SER A 210 -2.76 26.45 -3.65
N VAL A 211 -1.51 26.16 -3.26
CA VAL A 211 -0.44 27.17 -3.14
C VAL A 211 0.00 27.68 -4.51
N CYS A 212 0.00 26.82 -5.52
CA CYS A 212 0.51 27.13 -6.85
C CYS A 212 -0.53 27.78 -7.79
N ILE A 213 -1.81 27.41 -7.67
CA ILE A 213 -2.92 27.91 -8.48
C ILE A 213 -3.64 29.01 -7.69
N PHE A 214 -3.01 30.19 -7.63
CA PHE A 214 -3.61 31.37 -7.03
C PHE A 214 -4.52 32.14 -8.01
N ASN A 215 -4.28 31.99 -9.33
CA ASN A 215 -5.08 32.61 -10.41
C ASN A 215 -4.98 31.78 -11.71
N ASN A 216 -5.87 31.98 -12.69
CA ASN A 216 -5.89 31.29 -13.99
C ASN A 216 -4.59 31.45 -14.82
N LYS A 217 -3.70 32.37 -14.44
CA LYS A 217 -2.39 32.62 -15.09
C LYS A 217 -1.18 32.10 -14.28
N SER A 218 -1.38 31.51 -13.10
CA SER A 218 -0.31 30.94 -12.27
C SER A 218 -0.31 29.42 -12.35
N ASN A 219 0.78 28.83 -12.86
CA ASN A 219 0.93 27.38 -12.94
C ASN A 219 2.42 26.97 -12.88
N CYS A 220 2.79 26.22 -11.86
CA CYS A 220 4.15 25.76 -11.58
C CYS A 220 4.51 24.55 -12.46
N ASP A 221 3.53 23.73 -12.85
CA ASP A 221 3.74 22.52 -13.66
C ASP A 221 4.41 22.84 -15.00
N SER A 222 3.87 23.83 -15.71
CA SER A 222 4.40 24.29 -16.99
C SER A 222 5.82 24.85 -16.95
N ILE A 223 6.32 25.21 -15.76
CA ILE A 223 7.66 25.77 -15.57
C ILE A 223 8.62 24.71 -15.04
N LEU A 224 8.18 23.86 -14.10
CA LEU A 224 9.03 22.85 -13.44
C LEU A 224 9.26 21.61 -14.30
N ASN A 225 8.30 21.25 -15.15
CA ASN A 225 8.40 20.08 -16.03
C ASN A 225 8.92 20.42 -17.44
N ALA A 226 9.21 21.70 -17.72
CA ALA A 226 9.77 22.11 -19.00
C ALA A 226 11.18 21.52 -19.20
N PRO A 227 11.59 21.21 -20.45
CA PRO A 227 12.95 20.74 -20.72
C PRO A 227 14.04 21.71 -20.24
N ALA A 228 13.79 23.02 -20.39
CA ALA A 228 14.68 24.08 -19.89
C ALA A 228 14.78 24.14 -18.35
N ALA A 229 13.88 23.46 -17.64
CA ALA A 229 13.88 23.37 -16.19
C ALA A 229 14.92 22.38 -15.64
N LYS A 230 15.52 21.56 -16.51
CA LYS A 230 16.46 20.49 -16.17
C LYS A 230 17.86 20.78 -16.71
N LEU A 231 18.83 20.77 -15.82
CA LEU A 231 20.25 20.83 -16.08
C LEU A 231 20.79 19.41 -16.36
N PHE A 232 21.42 19.22 -17.52
CA PHE A 232 21.89 17.91 -18.02
C PHE A 232 20.82 16.79 -18.09
N GLY A 233 19.53 17.14 -18.05
CA GLY A 233 18.41 16.19 -18.14
C GLY A 233 18.06 15.43 -16.85
N TRP A 234 18.85 15.52 -15.78
CA TRP A 234 18.65 14.73 -14.55
C TRP A 234 18.52 15.56 -13.26
N ILE A 235 19.10 16.77 -13.22
CA ILE A 235 19.01 17.71 -12.08
C ILE A 235 18.10 18.88 -12.46
N SER A 236 17.14 19.25 -11.62
CA SER A 236 16.26 20.40 -11.87
C SER A 236 16.80 21.69 -11.25
N TRP A 237 16.38 22.86 -11.75
CA TRP A 237 16.70 24.14 -11.11
C TRP A 237 16.11 24.27 -9.70
N ALA A 238 14.99 23.59 -9.42
CA ALA A 238 14.43 23.51 -8.08
C ALA A 238 15.38 22.79 -7.11
N GLU A 239 16.04 21.72 -7.55
CA GLU A 239 17.05 21.00 -6.77
C GLU A 239 18.30 21.86 -6.53
N ILE A 240 18.75 22.61 -7.54
CA ILE A 240 19.88 23.55 -7.39
C ILE A 240 19.55 24.64 -6.37
N GLY A 241 18.34 25.22 -6.45
CA GLY A 241 17.87 26.18 -5.45
C GLY A 241 17.80 25.57 -4.05
N PHE A 242 17.33 24.33 -3.93
CA PHE A 242 17.31 23.60 -2.66
C PHE A 242 18.73 23.45 -2.08
N PHE A 243 19.72 23.04 -2.88
CA PHE A 243 21.12 22.91 -2.44
C PHE A 243 21.72 24.24 -1.98
N TYR A 244 21.39 25.35 -2.65
CA TYR A 244 21.84 26.67 -2.25
C TYR A 244 21.29 27.07 -0.88
N PHE A 245 19.97 26.93 -0.67
CA PHE A 245 19.34 27.35 0.57
C PHE A 245 19.66 26.42 1.74
N SER A 246 19.68 25.10 1.53
CA SER A 246 20.02 24.13 2.57
C SER A 246 21.50 24.19 2.95
N GLY A 247 22.40 24.28 1.96
CA GLY A 247 23.84 24.39 2.18
C GLY A 247 24.18 25.68 2.91
N GLY A 248 23.58 26.80 2.50
CA GLY A 248 23.69 28.09 3.19
C GLY A 248 23.12 28.05 4.61
N PHE A 249 21.96 27.42 4.82
CA PHE A 249 21.35 27.26 6.14
C PHE A 249 22.27 26.46 7.08
N LEU A 250 22.77 25.31 6.63
CA LEU A 250 23.68 24.47 7.40
C LEU A 250 25.02 25.19 7.66
N ALA A 251 25.56 25.92 6.68
CA ALA A 251 26.80 26.69 6.85
C ALA A 251 26.64 27.78 7.92
N LEU A 252 25.51 28.50 7.92
CA LEU A 252 25.20 29.48 8.97
C LEU A 252 25.00 28.82 10.34
N LEU A 253 24.39 27.63 10.38
CA LEU A 253 24.16 26.89 11.63
C LEU A 253 25.47 26.40 12.26
N PHE A 254 26.39 25.85 11.45
CA PHE A 254 27.63 25.23 11.92
C PHE A 254 28.81 26.20 12.05
N ASP A 255 28.90 27.20 11.18
CA ASP A 255 30.05 28.11 11.12
C ASP A 255 29.70 29.58 11.42
N GLY A 256 28.41 29.89 11.59
CA GLY A 256 27.93 31.20 12.04
C GLY A 256 28.29 32.32 11.07
N VAL A 257 28.78 33.43 11.62
CA VAL A 257 29.20 34.64 10.87
C VAL A 257 30.34 34.33 9.88
N ARG A 258 31.16 33.29 10.14
CA ARG A 258 32.29 32.92 9.27
C ARG A 258 31.85 32.36 7.91
N ALA A 259 30.62 31.86 7.81
CA ALA A 259 30.05 31.40 6.54
C ALA A 259 29.61 32.53 5.61
N ILE A 260 29.40 33.75 6.13
CA ILE A 260 28.80 34.87 5.40
C ILE A 260 29.57 35.21 4.11
N PRO A 261 30.92 35.39 4.12
CA PRO A 261 31.63 35.79 2.90
C PRO A 261 31.47 34.81 1.75
N PHE A 262 31.42 33.50 2.04
CA PHE A 262 31.20 32.48 1.02
C PHE A 262 29.78 32.51 0.46
N ILE A 263 28.78 32.69 1.32
CA ILE A 263 27.37 32.83 0.92
C ILE A 263 27.18 34.08 0.06
N GLN A 264 27.88 35.17 0.37
CA GLN A 264 27.84 36.41 -0.42
C GLN A 264 28.37 36.20 -1.83
N ILE A 265 29.52 35.53 -1.98
CA ILE A 265 30.09 35.20 -3.29
C ILE A 265 29.10 34.37 -4.11
N LEU A 266 28.51 33.33 -3.50
CA LEU A 266 27.50 32.52 -4.18
C LEU A 266 26.26 33.34 -4.55
N GLY A 267 25.79 34.23 -3.67
CA GLY A 267 24.65 35.11 -3.94
C GLY A 267 24.85 36.00 -5.16
N VAL A 268 26.06 36.56 -5.35
CA VAL A 268 26.40 37.34 -6.55
C VAL A 268 26.40 36.46 -7.80
N MET A 269 26.93 35.23 -7.72
CA MET A 269 26.94 34.29 -8.86
C MET A 269 25.53 33.88 -9.31
N VAL A 270 24.53 33.94 -8.43
CA VAL A 270 23.14 33.58 -8.76
C VAL A 270 22.39 34.71 -9.48
N MET A 271 22.86 35.96 -9.42
CA MET A 271 22.16 37.10 -10.02
C MET A 271 21.84 36.97 -11.51
N PRO A 272 22.75 36.48 -12.39
CA PRO A 272 22.41 36.26 -13.80
C PRO A 272 21.25 35.26 -14.00
N PHE A 273 21.14 34.26 -13.13
CA PHE A 273 20.07 33.26 -13.20
C PHE A 273 18.70 33.85 -12.86
N THR A 274 18.61 34.82 -11.94
CA THR A 274 17.31 35.43 -11.60
C THR A 274 16.73 36.18 -12.78
N LEU A 275 17.56 36.92 -13.54
CA LEU A 275 17.16 37.61 -14.77
C LEU A 275 16.69 36.62 -15.85
N TRP A 276 17.45 35.55 -16.07
CA TRP A 276 17.08 34.51 -17.01
C TRP A 276 15.74 33.83 -16.64
N SER A 277 15.54 33.53 -15.35
CA SER A 277 14.34 32.88 -14.84
C SER A 277 13.07 33.74 -15.02
N VAL A 278 13.17 35.06 -14.80
CA VAL A 278 12.07 36.01 -15.09
C VAL A 278 11.77 36.07 -16.58
N TYR A 279 12.82 36.19 -17.42
CA TYR A 279 12.67 36.23 -18.87
C TYR A 279 11.95 34.98 -19.40
N TYR A 280 12.38 33.80 -18.94
CA TYR A 280 11.79 32.53 -19.36
C TYR A 280 10.31 32.41 -18.98
N GLN A 281 9.94 32.74 -17.74
CA GLN A 281 8.56 32.67 -17.28
C GLN A 281 7.65 33.69 -18.00
N GLY A 282 8.10 34.94 -18.12
CA GLY A 282 7.30 36.02 -18.69
C GLY A 282 7.15 35.95 -20.21
N PHE A 283 8.22 35.66 -20.94
CA PHE A 283 8.24 35.77 -22.41
C PHE A 283 8.14 34.42 -23.14
N VAL A 284 8.74 33.35 -22.59
CA VAL A 284 8.75 32.03 -23.25
C VAL A 284 7.52 31.20 -22.84
N VAL A 285 7.31 30.99 -21.54
CA VAL A 285 6.19 30.16 -21.03
C VAL A 285 4.89 30.96 -20.91
N ARG A 286 4.99 32.29 -20.74
CA ARG A 286 3.85 33.22 -20.54
C ARG A 286 2.96 32.84 -19.35
N LYS A 287 3.56 32.20 -18.34
CA LYS A 287 2.91 31.82 -17.08
C LYS A 287 3.86 32.13 -15.94
N TRP A 288 3.30 32.42 -14.77
CA TRP A 288 4.07 32.79 -13.59
C TRP A 288 4.04 31.68 -12.53
N CYS A 289 5.18 31.38 -11.93
CA CYS A 289 5.26 30.52 -10.76
C CYS A 289 5.52 31.36 -9.50
N VAL A 290 4.54 31.44 -8.62
CA VAL A 290 4.60 32.27 -7.39
C VAL A 290 5.79 31.87 -6.51
N LEU A 291 6.07 30.57 -6.38
CA LEU A 291 7.20 30.07 -5.59
C LEU A 291 8.56 30.42 -6.22
N CYS A 292 8.71 30.30 -7.54
CA CYS A 292 9.95 30.70 -8.24
C CYS A 292 10.19 32.21 -8.14
N LEU A 293 9.13 33.03 -8.28
CA LEU A 293 9.22 34.47 -8.09
C LEU A 293 9.58 34.82 -6.63
N GLY A 294 9.01 34.11 -5.66
CA GLY A 294 9.37 34.24 -4.25
C GLY A 294 10.87 34.00 -4.00
N ILE A 295 11.42 32.94 -4.60
CA ILE A 295 12.87 32.67 -4.55
C ILE A 295 13.70 33.79 -5.19
N GLN A 296 13.27 34.34 -6.32
CA GLN A 296 13.95 35.47 -6.95
C GLN A 296 13.96 36.70 -6.04
N VAL A 297 12.84 37.03 -5.41
CA VAL A 297 12.75 38.12 -4.42
C VAL A 297 13.73 37.89 -3.27
N LEU A 298 13.85 36.65 -2.77
CA LEU A 298 14.82 36.33 -1.73
C LEU A 298 16.27 36.56 -2.19
N PHE A 299 16.64 36.17 -3.40
CA PHE A 299 17.98 36.45 -3.95
C PHE A 299 18.26 37.96 -4.05
N TRP A 300 17.28 38.76 -4.46
CA TRP A 300 17.41 40.22 -4.51
C TRP A 300 17.53 40.84 -3.10
N ILE A 301 16.79 40.33 -2.12
CA ILE A 301 16.93 40.73 -0.71
C ILE A 301 18.37 40.43 -0.25
N GLU A 302 18.87 39.20 -0.44
CA GLU A 302 20.25 38.84 -0.07
C GLU A 302 21.27 39.78 -0.73
N PHE A 303 21.11 40.06 -2.04
CA PHE A 303 22.00 40.95 -2.77
C PHE A 303 22.01 42.39 -2.23
N LEU A 304 20.84 42.97 -1.95
CA LEU A 304 20.74 44.34 -1.44
C LEU A 304 21.36 44.49 -0.04
N PHE A 305 21.16 43.51 0.84
CA PHE A 305 21.76 43.53 2.19
C PHE A 305 23.26 43.19 2.17
N ASN A 306 23.77 42.62 1.08
CA ASN A 306 25.21 42.39 0.89
C ASN A 306 25.97 43.61 0.34
N TRP A 307 25.28 44.59 -0.26
CA TRP A 307 25.88 45.76 -0.92
C TRP A 307 26.76 46.67 -0.03
N PRO A 308 26.49 46.89 1.28
CA PRO A 308 27.26 47.86 2.06
C PRO A 308 28.44 47.32 2.87
N ILE A 309 28.90 46.06 2.71
CA ILE A 309 29.89 45.46 3.63
C ILE A 309 31.24 45.13 2.96
N ASN A 310 32.28 45.66 3.61
CA ASN A 310 33.70 45.58 3.28
C ASN A 310 34.15 44.14 2.94
N THR A 311 34.59 43.93 1.71
CA THR A 311 34.98 42.63 1.11
C THR A 311 36.32 42.08 1.62
N GLY A 312 36.71 42.43 2.85
CA GLY A 312 37.88 41.82 3.49
C GLY A 312 37.54 40.40 3.92
N LEU A 313 38.08 39.40 3.22
CA LEU A 313 38.06 38.02 3.72
C LEU A 313 38.74 38.03 5.11
N PRO A 314 38.04 37.65 6.19
CA PRO A 314 38.68 37.56 7.49
C PRO A 314 39.85 36.56 7.40
N ALA A 315 41.00 36.90 7.95
CA ALA A 315 42.21 36.06 7.93
C ALA A 315 42.02 34.65 8.58
N THR A 316 40.88 34.44 9.25
CA THR A 316 40.46 33.19 9.90
C THR A 316 39.32 32.47 9.14
N PHE A 317 39.26 32.62 7.81
CA PHE A 317 38.30 31.93 6.95
C PHE A 317 38.55 30.41 6.91
N SER A 318 37.68 29.63 7.56
CA SER A 318 37.72 28.17 7.53
C SER A 318 36.73 27.63 6.48
N TYR A 319 37.17 27.55 5.22
CA TYR A 319 36.34 27.08 4.10
C TYR A 319 35.85 25.62 4.23
N LYS A 320 36.47 24.82 5.11
CA LYS A 320 36.22 23.38 5.25
C LYS A 320 34.78 23.09 5.69
N ILE A 321 34.29 23.77 6.73
CA ILE A 321 32.95 23.53 7.28
C ILE A 321 31.88 23.96 6.27
N VAL A 322 32.09 25.11 5.63
CA VAL A 322 31.19 25.63 4.59
C VAL A 322 31.16 24.67 3.38
N LEU A 323 32.31 24.22 2.90
CA LEU A 323 32.38 23.26 1.80
C LEU A 323 31.65 21.95 2.13
N ILE A 324 31.83 21.42 3.35
CA ILE A 324 31.11 20.23 3.82
C ILE A 324 29.60 20.47 3.85
N ALA A 325 29.13 21.63 4.33
CA ALA A 325 27.71 21.97 4.38
C ALA A 325 27.06 22.03 2.98
N PHE A 326 27.78 22.56 1.98
CA PHE A 326 27.31 22.60 0.60
C PHE A 326 27.44 21.25 -0.13
N LEU A 327 28.38 20.39 0.24
CA LEU A 327 28.54 19.04 -0.34
C LEU A 327 27.60 18.00 0.27
N VAL A 328 27.31 18.08 1.58
CA VAL A 328 26.47 17.08 2.25
C VAL A 328 25.05 17.09 1.71
N THR A 329 24.50 18.27 1.38
CA THR A 329 23.13 18.35 0.85
C THR A 329 22.95 17.56 -0.46
N PRO A 330 23.69 17.83 -1.56
CA PRO A 330 23.49 17.11 -2.81
C PRO A 330 23.79 15.61 -2.67
N VAL A 331 24.76 15.21 -1.84
CA VAL A 331 25.06 13.79 -1.59
C VAL A 331 23.89 13.10 -0.90
N LEU A 332 23.35 13.67 0.18
CA LEU A 332 22.18 13.15 0.86
C LEU A 332 20.96 13.13 -0.06
N TRP A 333 20.79 14.18 -0.87
CA TRP A 333 19.69 14.29 -1.81
C TRP A 333 19.70 13.17 -2.86
N VAL A 334 20.86 12.84 -3.44
CA VAL A 334 20.97 11.74 -4.42
C VAL A 334 20.58 10.40 -3.79
N LEU A 335 20.98 10.15 -2.55
CA LEU A 335 20.62 8.93 -1.80
C LEU A 335 19.12 8.87 -1.51
N ILE A 336 18.53 9.99 -1.06
CA ILE A 336 17.11 10.08 -0.67
C ILE A 336 16.20 10.06 -1.91
N LYS A 337 16.54 10.80 -2.98
CA LYS A 337 15.72 10.94 -4.19
C LYS A 337 15.37 9.58 -4.80
N GLY A 338 16.35 8.69 -4.92
CA GLY A 338 16.13 7.34 -5.45
C GLY A 338 15.14 6.53 -4.62
N LEU A 339 15.23 6.62 -3.29
CA LEU A 339 14.32 5.94 -2.37
C LEU A 339 12.92 6.56 -2.40
N LEU A 340 12.83 7.90 -2.43
CA LEU A 340 11.58 8.65 -2.44
C LEU A 340 10.75 8.39 -3.71
N ILE A 341 11.38 8.39 -4.89
CA ILE A 341 10.69 8.10 -6.16
C ILE A 341 10.16 6.67 -6.16
N LYS A 342 10.97 5.71 -5.68
CA LYS A 342 10.54 4.30 -5.58
C LYS A 342 9.37 4.16 -4.63
N SER A 343 9.40 4.79 -3.46
CA SER A 343 8.30 4.71 -2.49
C SER A 343 7.02 5.38 -3.00
N LEU A 344 7.12 6.53 -3.66
CA LEU A 344 5.97 7.25 -4.22
C LEU A 344 5.27 6.45 -5.33
N ARG A 345 6.04 5.71 -6.15
CA ARG A 345 5.49 4.91 -7.26
C ARG A 345 5.04 3.51 -6.83
N ALA A 346 5.66 2.93 -5.81
CA ALA A 346 5.40 1.55 -5.39
C ALA A 346 3.93 1.32 -5.03
N ASP A 347 3.35 2.22 -4.24
CA ASP A 347 1.93 2.19 -3.88
C ASP A 347 1.04 2.16 -5.14
N GLY A 348 1.17 3.17 -6.01
CA GLY A 348 0.33 3.30 -7.20
C GLY A 348 0.41 2.08 -8.12
N LEU A 349 1.64 1.61 -8.38
CA LEU A 349 1.88 0.44 -9.22
C LEU A 349 1.34 -0.84 -8.60
N TYR A 350 1.52 -1.02 -7.28
CA TYR A 350 0.97 -2.16 -6.56
C TYR A 350 -0.56 -2.19 -6.69
N PHE A 351 -1.22 -1.04 -6.60
CA PHE A 351 -2.68 -0.97 -6.72
C PHE A 351 -3.17 -1.23 -8.14
N GLU A 352 -2.55 -0.63 -9.15
CA GLU A 352 -2.91 -0.92 -10.54
C GLU A 352 -2.75 -2.42 -10.87
N LEU A 353 -1.70 -3.04 -10.33
CA LEU A 353 -1.47 -4.48 -10.47
C LEU A 353 -2.53 -5.32 -9.75
N GLN A 354 -2.94 -4.94 -8.54
CA GLN A 354 -4.02 -5.64 -7.81
C GLN A 354 -5.36 -5.56 -8.56
N LYS A 355 -5.72 -4.37 -9.07
CA LYS A 355 -6.92 -4.18 -9.88
C LYS A 355 -6.90 -5.04 -11.16
N LEU A 356 -5.77 -5.08 -11.86
CA LEU A 356 -5.61 -5.93 -13.04
C LEU A 356 -5.71 -7.41 -12.69
N LYS A 357 -5.04 -7.84 -11.61
CA LYS A 357 -4.97 -9.23 -11.18
C LYS A 357 -6.34 -9.83 -10.84
N PHE A 358 -7.24 -9.04 -10.28
CA PHE A 358 -8.60 -9.46 -9.92
C PHE A 358 -9.69 -8.93 -10.85
N ASN A 359 -9.30 -8.31 -11.97
CA ASN A 359 -10.23 -7.96 -13.03
C ASN A 359 -10.81 -9.24 -13.65
N THR A 360 -12.14 -9.31 -13.77
CA THR A 360 -12.85 -10.50 -14.27
C THR A 360 -12.43 -10.89 -15.67
N ASP A 361 -12.27 -9.94 -16.59
CA ASP A 361 -11.88 -10.23 -17.97
C ASP A 361 -10.45 -10.78 -18.03
N PHE A 362 -9.55 -10.23 -17.22
CA PHE A 362 -8.18 -10.70 -17.10
C PHE A 362 -8.12 -12.12 -16.52
N VAL A 363 -8.82 -12.38 -15.42
CA VAL A 363 -8.94 -13.71 -14.81
C VAL A 363 -9.54 -14.68 -15.83
N ASN A 364 -10.66 -14.35 -16.46
CA ASN A 364 -11.29 -15.22 -17.46
C ASN A 364 -10.34 -15.55 -18.62
N THR A 365 -9.57 -14.58 -19.09
CA THR A 365 -8.61 -14.79 -20.18
C THR A 365 -7.48 -15.72 -19.75
N ILE A 366 -6.89 -15.49 -18.58
CA ILE A 366 -5.77 -16.30 -18.07
C ILE A 366 -6.22 -17.72 -17.73
N PHE A 367 -7.42 -17.88 -17.19
CA PHE A 367 -7.99 -19.15 -16.79
C PHE A 367 -8.75 -19.83 -17.94
N SER A 368 -8.90 -19.20 -19.11
CA SER A 368 -9.70 -19.73 -20.24
C SER A 368 -9.21 -21.08 -20.77
N LYS A 369 -7.92 -21.37 -20.65
CA LYS A 369 -7.32 -22.63 -21.09
C LYS A 369 -7.38 -23.67 -19.99
N GLU A 370 -8.17 -24.71 -20.22
CA GLU A 370 -8.11 -25.92 -19.41
C GLU A 370 -6.76 -26.60 -19.61
N ALA A 371 -6.17 -27.04 -18.52
CA ALA A 371 -5.03 -27.93 -18.55
C ALA A 371 -5.55 -29.34 -18.79
N PHE A 372 -4.99 -30.03 -19.79
CA PHE A 372 -5.22 -31.45 -19.93
C PHE A 372 -4.52 -32.18 -18.80
N LEU A 373 -5.29 -32.56 -17.77
CA LEU A 373 -4.81 -33.37 -16.65
C LEU A 373 -5.21 -34.83 -16.89
N PRO A 374 -4.28 -35.79 -16.77
CA PRO A 374 -4.62 -37.20 -16.85
C PRO A 374 -5.54 -37.58 -15.68
N PRO A 375 -6.48 -38.51 -15.86
CA PRO A 375 -7.26 -39.04 -14.73
C PRO A 375 -6.32 -39.70 -13.71
N PHE A 376 -6.71 -39.69 -12.44
CA PHE A 376 -5.99 -40.46 -11.42
C PHE A 376 -6.06 -41.96 -11.74
N PHE A 377 -4.98 -42.68 -11.45
CA PHE A 377 -4.93 -44.13 -11.68
C PHE A 377 -5.83 -44.89 -10.70
N ASP A 378 -6.33 -46.05 -11.10
CA ASP A 378 -7.03 -46.96 -10.20
C ASP A 378 -6.13 -47.33 -9.00
N GLY A 379 -6.63 -47.08 -7.80
CA GLY A 379 -5.90 -47.33 -6.55
C GLY A 379 -4.88 -46.26 -6.13
N MET A 380 -4.77 -45.15 -6.87
CA MET A 380 -3.97 -43.97 -6.46
C MET A 380 -4.70 -43.19 -5.36
N GLN A 381 -4.06 -43.02 -4.20
CA GLN A 381 -4.64 -42.34 -3.05
C GLN A 381 -4.19 -40.87 -2.98
N THR A 382 -5.13 -39.94 -3.11
CA THR A 382 -4.89 -38.51 -2.86
C THR A 382 -5.23 -38.15 -1.42
N ILE A 383 -4.61 -37.09 -0.89
CA ILE A 383 -5.02 -36.53 0.41
C ILE A 383 -6.16 -35.54 0.14
N GLN A 384 -7.34 -35.84 0.68
CA GLN A 384 -8.56 -35.06 0.45
C GLN A 384 -8.83 -34.09 1.60
N LEU A 385 -9.17 -32.84 1.28
CA LEU A 385 -9.68 -31.85 2.23
C LEU A 385 -11.00 -31.26 1.71
N GLY A 386 -11.85 -30.81 2.63
CA GLY A 386 -13.10 -30.13 2.30
C GLY A 386 -14.27 -31.07 2.02
N ASN A 387 -15.22 -30.59 1.24
CA ASN A 387 -16.46 -31.31 0.94
C ASN A 387 -16.33 -32.08 -0.38
N ASN A 388 -16.52 -33.40 -0.33
CA ASN A 388 -16.43 -34.25 -1.52
C ASN A 388 -17.53 -34.00 -2.54
N ASP A 389 -18.67 -33.43 -2.12
CA ASP A 389 -19.81 -33.08 -2.97
C ASP A 389 -19.78 -31.63 -3.47
N ALA A 390 -18.65 -30.93 -3.29
CA ALA A 390 -18.49 -29.55 -3.71
C ALA A 390 -18.43 -29.37 -5.23
N GLY A 391 -19.00 -28.27 -5.73
CA GLY A 391 -18.96 -27.93 -7.15
C GLY A 391 -17.59 -27.47 -7.65
N ASN A 392 -16.71 -26.99 -6.75
CA ASN A 392 -15.36 -26.55 -7.07
C ASN A 392 -14.32 -27.58 -6.61
N HIS A 393 -13.38 -27.87 -7.50
CA HIS A 393 -12.29 -28.82 -7.28
C HIS A 393 -10.93 -28.13 -7.40
N LEU A 394 -10.17 -28.10 -6.30
CA LEU A 394 -8.80 -27.57 -6.24
C LEU A 394 -7.80 -28.73 -6.14
N LEU A 395 -6.99 -28.91 -7.17
CA LEU A 395 -5.88 -29.84 -7.17
C LEU A 395 -4.60 -29.13 -6.76
N LEU A 396 -3.95 -29.63 -5.71
CA LEU A 396 -2.70 -29.10 -5.16
C LEU A 396 -1.57 -30.11 -5.31
N ILE A 397 -0.51 -29.71 -6.00
CA ILE A 397 0.73 -30.47 -6.08
C ILE A 397 1.69 -29.88 -5.06
N LEU A 398 2.07 -30.67 -4.06
CA LEU A 398 2.89 -30.20 -2.92
C LEU A 398 4.10 -31.11 -2.70
N SER A 399 5.20 -30.52 -2.26
CA SER A 399 6.37 -31.26 -1.79
C SER A 399 6.57 -31.02 -0.29
N PRO A 400 6.64 -32.07 0.57
CA PRO A 400 6.81 -31.89 2.02
C PRO A 400 8.10 -31.17 2.42
N GLY A 401 9.13 -31.20 1.58
CA GLY A 401 10.38 -30.46 1.81
C GLY A 401 10.28 -28.96 1.52
N CYS A 402 9.28 -28.49 0.78
CA CYS A 402 9.23 -27.14 0.23
C CYS A 402 8.50 -26.12 1.12
N GLY A 403 9.16 -25.00 1.43
CA GLY A 403 8.59 -23.91 2.23
C GLY A 403 7.40 -23.21 1.56
N SER A 404 7.41 -23.03 0.24
CA SER A 404 6.28 -22.46 -0.50
C SER A 404 5.09 -23.43 -0.59
N CYS A 405 5.34 -24.75 -0.56
CA CYS A 405 4.29 -25.76 -0.48
C CYS A 405 3.57 -25.71 0.88
N ARG A 406 4.32 -25.51 1.98
CA ARG A 406 3.75 -25.28 3.31
C ARG A 406 2.79 -24.08 3.32
N GLN A 407 3.18 -22.96 2.71
CA GLN A 407 2.30 -21.78 2.61
C GLN A 407 1.03 -22.08 1.79
N SER A 408 1.18 -22.79 0.66
CA SER A 408 0.04 -23.18 -0.18
C SER A 408 -0.92 -24.14 0.52
N TYR A 409 -0.40 -25.06 1.33
CA TYR A 409 -1.19 -25.97 2.16
C TYR A 409 -2.02 -25.22 3.20
N PHE A 410 -1.43 -24.30 3.96
CA PHE A 410 -2.17 -23.53 4.96
C PHE A 410 -3.21 -22.59 4.35
N ALA A 411 -2.93 -22.00 3.19
CA ALA A 411 -3.93 -21.20 2.48
C ALA A 411 -5.12 -22.06 2.00
N ALA A 412 -4.85 -23.25 1.48
CA ALA A 412 -5.88 -24.21 1.10
C ALA A 412 -6.72 -24.68 2.30
N LYS A 413 -6.08 -24.91 3.46
CA LYS A 413 -6.78 -25.27 4.70
C LYS A 413 -7.73 -24.15 5.15
N ARG A 414 -7.25 -22.90 5.18
CA ARG A 414 -8.09 -21.73 5.48
C ARG A 414 -9.24 -21.59 4.50
N LEU A 415 -9.01 -21.91 3.23
CA LEU A 415 -10.06 -21.87 2.23
C LEU A 415 -11.18 -22.86 2.53
N VAL A 416 -10.86 -24.09 2.96
CA VAL A 416 -11.86 -25.07 3.40
C VAL A 416 -12.60 -24.61 4.66
N GLU A 417 -11.89 -24.01 5.61
CA GLU A 417 -12.49 -23.48 6.84
C GLU A 417 -13.46 -22.32 6.57
N ASN A 418 -13.15 -21.47 5.58
CA ASN A 418 -13.94 -20.28 5.25
C ASN A 418 -15.00 -20.50 4.17
N ASP A 419 -14.81 -21.49 3.29
CA ASP A 419 -15.65 -21.79 2.14
C ASP A 419 -15.93 -23.30 2.11
N GLY A 420 -17.11 -23.69 2.61
CA GLY A 420 -17.50 -25.09 2.73
C GLY A 420 -17.83 -25.79 1.40
N ASN A 421 -17.80 -25.07 0.28
CA ASN A 421 -18.15 -25.59 -1.04
C ASN A 421 -16.91 -25.79 -1.93
N ILE A 422 -15.84 -26.38 -1.38
CA ILE A 422 -14.65 -26.75 -2.14
C ILE A 422 -14.16 -28.15 -1.77
N LYS A 423 -13.82 -28.92 -2.81
CA LYS A 423 -13.08 -30.18 -2.71
C LYS A 423 -11.62 -29.91 -3.02
N ILE A 424 -10.71 -30.38 -2.19
CA ILE A 424 -9.27 -30.26 -2.42
C ILE A 424 -8.65 -31.63 -2.51
N ASP A 425 -7.98 -31.93 -3.61
CA ASP A 425 -7.14 -33.13 -3.76
C ASP A 425 -5.66 -32.72 -3.73
N ILE A 426 -4.86 -33.38 -2.89
CA ILE A 426 -3.42 -33.11 -2.80
C ILE A 426 -2.64 -34.31 -3.38
N VAL A 427 -1.77 -34.00 -4.33
CA VAL A 427 -0.79 -34.93 -4.92
C VAL A 427 0.60 -34.54 -4.41
N LEU A 428 1.25 -35.46 -3.72
CA LEU A 428 2.62 -35.25 -3.24
C LEU A 428 3.66 -35.46 -4.36
N ALA A 429 4.52 -34.46 -4.53
CA ALA A 429 5.69 -34.47 -5.40
C ALA A 429 6.95 -34.60 -4.53
N ALA A 430 7.51 -35.80 -4.43
CA ALA A 430 8.67 -36.07 -3.59
C ALA A 430 9.62 -37.08 -4.25
N SER A 431 10.91 -37.01 -3.92
CA SER A 431 11.91 -37.91 -4.51
C SER A 431 11.79 -39.32 -3.93
N MET A 432 12.09 -40.34 -4.73
CA MET A 432 12.26 -41.72 -4.25
C MET A 432 13.66 -41.99 -3.67
N ALA A 433 14.53 -40.98 -3.62
CA ALA A 433 15.87 -41.13 -3.07
C ALA A 433 15.80 -41.43 -1.56
N VAL A 434 16.59 -42.42 -1.11
CA VAL A 434 16.58 -42.92 0.28
C VAL A 434 16.94 -41.84 1.30
N HIS A 435 17.73 -40.85 0.89
CA HIS A 435 18.15 -39.72 1.73
C HIS A 435 17.27 -38.47 1.61
N ASP A 436 16.22 -38.51 0.78
CA ASP A 436 15.31 -37.37 0.65
C ASP A 436 14.29 -37.39 1.79
N GLU A 437 14.41 -36.43 2.71
CA GLU A 437 13.47 -36.28 3.84
C GLU A 437 12.03 -36.07 3.35
N GLY A 438 11.85 -35.29 2.27
CA GLY A 438 10.54 -35.07 1.66
C GLY A 438 9.92 -36.37 1.16
N GLY A 439 10.70 -37.20 0.48
CA GLY A 439 10.35 -38.55 0.01
C GLY A 439 9.96 -39.48 1.13
N ARG A 440 10.74 -39.50 2.22
CA ARG A 440 10.43 -40.29 3.42
C ARG A 440 9.07 -39.88 3.98
N VAL A 441 8.88 -38.61 4.31
CA VAL A 441 7.61 -38.10 4.85
C VAL A 441 6.44 -38.41 3.92
N ALA A 442 6.60 -38.12 2.63
CA ALA A 442 5.55 -38.32 1.65
C ALA A 442 5.16 -39.82 1.55
N SER A 443 6.15 -40.72 1.51
CA SER A 443 5.89 -42.17 1.47
C SER A 443 5.17 -42.64 2.72
N GLN A 444 5.52 -42.06 3.88
CA GLN A 444 4.90 -42.44 5.13
C GLN A 444 3.44 -42.00 5.21
N ILE A 445 3.13 -40.76 4.78
CA ILE A 445 1.76 -40.25 4.72
C ILE A 445 0.90 -41.09 3.77
N LEU A 446 1.39 -41.37 2.55
CA LEU A 446 0.62 -42.12 1.55
C LEU A 446 0.43 -43.60 1.90
N GLY A 447 1.32 -44.19 2.72
CA GLY A 447 1.24 -45.60 3.03
C GLY A 447 0.33 -45.97 4.19
N GLN A 448 -0.25 -44.98 4.88
CA GLN A 448 -1.14 -45.22 6.02
C GLN A 448 -2.54 -45.63 5.55
N ALA A 449 -2.70 -46.91 5.23
CA ALA A 449 -4.00 -47.49 4.98
C ALA A 449 -4.75 -47.68 6.33
N ASN A 450 -5.74 -46.83 6.60
CA ASN A 450 -6.87 -47.08 7.52
C ASN A 450 -6.69 -46.88 9.04
N GLY A 451 -6.01 -45.85 9.54
CA GLY A 451 -6.07 -45.60 11.00
C GLY A 451 -5.65 -44.22 11.51
N ILE A 452 -4.74 -43.55 10.82
CA ILE A 452 -4.36 -42.18 11.11
C ILE A 452 -4.84 -41.33 9.94
N ASP A 453 -5.51 -40.23 10.27
CA ASP A 453 -5.96 -39.24 9.30
C ASP A 453 -4.74 -38.66 8.57
N THR A 454 -4.57 -38.98 7.27
CA THR A 454 -3.45 -38.52 6.43
C THR A 454 -3.33 -37.00 6.41
N LYS A 455 -4.47 -36.30 6.56
CA LYS A 455 -4.54 -34.86 6.79
C LYS A 455 -3.86 -34.45 8.09
N THR A 456 -4.10 -35.14 9.20
CA THR A 456 -3.49 -34.85 10.50
C THR A 456 -1.98 -35.04 10.45
N ALA A 457 -1.49 -36.09 9.81
CA ALA A 457 -0.05 -36.32 9.62
C ALA A 457 0.62 -35.20 8.82
N LEU A 458 -0.02 -34.76 7.73
CA LEU A 458 0.46 -33.66 6.89
C LEU A 458 0.39 -32.31 7.60
N ASP A 459 -0.68 -32.05 8.35
CA ASP A 459 -0.87 -30.82 9.13
C ASP A 459 0.21 -30.67 10.20
N GLU A 460 0.53 -31.75 10.92
CA GLU A 460 1.60 -31.72 11.92
C GLU A 460 2.98 -31.53 11.30
N TRP A 461 3.27 -32.20 10.18
CA TRP A 461 4.54 -32.01 9.47
C TRP A 461 4.73 -30.55 9.04
N PHE A 462 3.69 -29.95 8.46
CA PHE A 462 3.75 -28.56 8.03
C PHE A 462 3.67 -27.56 9.19
N ASN A 463 3.17 -27.93 10.35
CA ASN A 463 3.20 -27.05 11.53
C ASN A 463 4.56 -27.03 12.22
N ASP A 464 5.33 -28.12 12.16
CA ASP A 464 6.67 -28.17 12.74
C ASP A 464 7.67 -27.29 11.97
N ASN A 465 8.24 -26.30 12.65
CA ASN A 465 9.28 -25.43 12.09
C ASN A 465 10.66 -26.10 12.08
N ASN A 466 10.89 -27.07 12.97
CA ASN A 466 12.17 -27.75 13.13
C ASN A 466 12.30 -28.96 12.20
N LYS A 467 11.20 -29.42 11.61
CA LYS A 467 11.13 -30.57 10.67
C LYS A 467 11.87 -31.81 11.20
N ASP A 468 11.73 -32.09 12.49
CA ASP A 468 12.38 -33.24 13.11
C ASP A 468 11.65 -34.53 12.70
N ILE A 469 12.18 -35.18 11.66
CA ILE A 469 11.57 -36.37 11.07
C ILE A 469 11.50 -37.53 12.06
N GLU A 470 12.49 -37.71 12.93
CA GLU A 470 12.52 -38.82 13.89
C GLU A 470 11.43 -38.65 14.94
N LYS A 471 11.27 -37.41 15.43
CA LYS A 471 10.21 -37.06 16.39
C LYS A 471 8.82 -37.20 15.77
N TRP A 472 8.65 -36.78 14.51
CA TRP A 472 7.40 -36.91 13.78
C TRP A 472 7.07 -38.39 13.49
N GLU A 473 8.04 -39.19 13.02
CA GLU A 473 7.86 -40.63 12.77
C GLU A 473 7.50 -41.40 14.04
N ALA A 474 8.14 -41.08 15.17
CA ALA A 474 7.85 -41.68 16.47
C ALA A 474 6.41 -41.41 16.93
N LYS A 475 5.87 -40.22 16.64
CA LYS A 475 4.53 -39.81 17.05
C LYS A 475 3.42 -40.59 16.35
N PHE A 476 3.62 -40.91 15.07
CA PHE A 476 2.64 -41.63 14.27
C PHE A 476 2.87 -43.15 14.23
N GLY A 477 3.79 -43.69 15.03
CA GLY A 477 4.06 -45.12 15.12
C GLY A 477 4.58 -45.73 13.83
N ILE A 478 5.31 -44.94 13.04
CA ILE A 478 5.64 -45.23 11.65
C ILE A 478 6.85 -46.20 11.57
N ARG A 479 6.70 -47.30 10.82
CA ARG A 479 7.78 -48.28 10.58
C ARG A 479 8.58 -47.97 9.30
N ASN A 480 9.85 -48.36 9.29
CA ASN A 480 10.81 -48.10 8.21
C ASN A 480 10.49 -48.83 6.87
N ASP A 481 9.56 -49.78 6.85
CA ASP A 481 9.23 -50.60 5.68
C ASP A 481 7.82 -50.33 5.11
N ASN A 482 7.50 -49.05 4.87
CA ASN A 482 6.22 -48.68 4.27
C ASN A 482 6.17 -48.96 2.75
N LYS A 483 6.06 -50.25 2.39
CA LYS A 483 6.01 -50.71 1.00
C LYS A 483 4.82 -50.10 0.24
N ASN A 484 3.64 -50.06 0.87
CA ASN A 484 2.44 -49.44 0.32
C ASN A 484 2.67 -47.94 0.02
N GLY A 485 3.30 -47.22 0.94
CA GLY A 485 3.65 -45.81 0.77
C GLY A 485 4.58 -45.54 -0.40
N ARG A 486 5.55 -46.42 -0.65
CA ARG A 486 6.44 -46.34 -1.82
C ARG A 486 5.71 -46.65 -3.13
N GLU A 487 4.77 -47.59 -3.12
CA GLU A 487 3.93 -47.90 -4.29
C GLU A 487 3.01 -46.72 -4.63
N GLN A 488 2.36 -46.12 -3.63
CA GLN A 488 1.57 -44.90 -3.80
C GLN A 488 2.42 -43.71 -4.29
N MET A 489 3.63 -43.53 -3.75
CA MET A 489 4.55 -42.50 -4.23
C MET A 489 4.91 -42.67 -5.71
N ALA A 490 5.14 -43.90 -6.15
CA ALA A 490 5.44 -44.19 -7.54
C ALA A 490 4.25 -43.85 -8.46
N LEU A 491 3.01 -44.10 -8.02
CA LEU A 491 1.80 -43.68 -8.74
C LEU A 491 1.73 -42.15 -8.87
N HIS A 492 1.99 -41.42 -7.78
CA HIS A 492 2.02 -39.95 -7.80
C HIS A 492 3.04 -39.40 -8.78
N LEU A 493 4.28 -39.91 -8.74
CA LEU A 493 5.35 -39.47 -9.63
C LEU A 493 5.03 -39.75 -11.10
N ARG A 494 4.48 -40.93 -11.41
CA ARG A 494 4.05 -41.28 -12.77
C ARG A 494 2.92 -40.38 -13.25
N TRP A 495 1.97 -40.06 -12.38
CA TRP A 495 0.87 -39.14 -12.71
C TRP A 495 1.40 -37.73 -13.00
N LEU A 496 2.33 -37.23 -12.18
CA LEU A 496 2.99 -35.93 -12.38
C LEU A 496 3.76 -35.86 -13.69
N GLU A 497 4.44 -36.94 -14.07
CA GLU A 497 5.15 -37.05 -15.35
C GLU A 497 4.17 -36.97 -16.54
N MET A 498 3.06 -37.70 -16.49
CA MET A 498 2.01 -37.65 -17.53
C MET A 498 1.34 -36.28 -17.60
N ALA A 499 1.17 -35.60 -16.46
CA ALA A 499 0.65 -34.24 -16.39
C ALA A 499 1.70 -33.17 -16.80
N ASN A 500 2.94 -33.58 -17.11
CA ASN A 500 4.09 -32.71 -17.39
C ASN A 500 4.35 -31.65 -16.29
N ILE A 501 4.17 -32.03 -15.03
CA ILE A 501 4.40 -31.18 -13.86
C ILE A 501 5.80 -31.48 -13.31
N ARG A 502 6.68 -30.47 -13.32
CA ARG A 502 8.11 -30.62 -12.95
C ARG A 502 8.50 -29.86 -11.69
N GLU A 503 7.56 -29.14 -11.10
CA GLU A 503 7.80 -28.27 -9.96
C GLU A 503 6.61 -28.27 -9.01
N ALA A 504 6.86 -27.90 -7.75
CA ALA A 504 5.85 -27.69 -6.72
C ALA A 504 6.16 -26.40 -5.94
N PRO A 505 5.15 -25.62 -5.49
CA PRO A 505 3.73 -25.92 -5.57
C PRO A 505 3.12 -25.59 -6.94
N VAL A 506 2.21 -26.44 -7.41
CA VAL A 506 1.35 -26.19 -8.57
C VAL A 506 -0.10 -26.37 -8.16
N ARG A 507 -0.99 -25.53 -8.69
CA ARG A 507 -2.38 -25.44 -8.27
C ARG A 507 -3.28 -25.39 -9.50
N PHE A 508 -4.33 -26.20 -9.50
CA PHE A 508 -5.37 -26.17 -10.53
C PHE A 508 -6.73 -26.02 -9.88
N LEU A 509 -7.55 -25.12 -10.39
CA LEU A 509 -8.95 -24.96 -9.98
C LEU A 509 -9.84 -25.37 -11.15
N ASN A 510 -10.68 -26.38 -10.96
CA ASN A 510 -11.56 -26.95 -12.00
C ASN A 510 -10.79 -27.23 -13.31
N ASN A 511 -9.68 -27.99 -13.19
CA ASN A 511 -8.75 -28.31 -14.29
C ASN A 511 -8.06 -27.11 -14.98
N ARG A 512 -8.13 -25.90 -14.40
CA ARG A 512 -7.45 -24.71 -14.96
C ARG A 512 -6.24 -24.34 -14.12
N PHE A 513 -5.11 -24.09 -14.78
CA PHE A 513 -3.86 -23.76 -14.11
C PHE A 513 -3.94 -22.39 -13.43
N ILE A 514 -3.55 -22.33 -12.15
CA ILE A 514 -3.42 -21.06 -11.42
C ILE A 514 -1.99 -20.55 -11.56
N PRO A 515 -1.75 -19.41 -12.24
CA PRO A 515 -0.39 -18.89 -12.40
C PRO A 515 0.25 -18.49 -11.08
N LYS A 516 1.58 -18.55 -11.03
CA LYS A 516 2.38 -18.13 -9.86
C LYS A 516 2.22 -16.65 -9.48
N THR A 517 1.65 -15.83 -10.35
CA THR A 517 1.31 -14.43 -10.05
C THR A 517 0.23 -14.31 -8.96
N TYR A 518 -0.59 -15.35 -8.78
CA TYR A 518 -1.50 -15.49 -7.65
C TYR A 518 -0.78 -16.22 -6.52
N GLN A 519 -0.61 -15.55 -5.38
CA GLN A 519 -0.07 -16.10 -4.17
C GLN A 519 -1.08 -17.03 -3.50
N ALA A 520 -0.68 -17.67 -2.41
CA ALA A 520 -1.53 -18.61 -1.68
C ALA A 520 -2.76 -17.89 -1.09
N ASP A 521 -2.57 -16.69 -0.54
CA ASP A 521 -3.64 -15.90 0.08
C ASP A 521 -4.69 -15.39 -0.93
N ASP A 522 -4.39 -15.38 -2.23
CA ASP A 522 -5.33 -14.96 -3.26
C ASP A 522 -6.35 -16.04 -3.64
N LEU A 523 -6.14 -17.30 -3.20
CA LEU A 523 -6.95 -18.44 -3.61
C LEU A 523 -8.44 -18.25 -3.27
N GLY A 524 -8.74 -17.72 -2.07
CA GLY A 524 -10.13 -17.46 -1.68
C GLY A 524 -10.84 -16.46 -2.60
N LYS A 525 -10.11 -15.43 -3.05
CA LYS A 525 -10.66 -14.42 -3.96
C LYS A 525 -10.92 -14.99 -5.35
N ILE A 526 -10.02 -15.84 -5.85
CA ILE A 526 -10.17 -16.50 -7.16
C ILE A 526 -11.38 -17.43 -7.15
N VAL A 527 -11.53 -18.25 -6.10
CA VAL A 527 -12.63 -19.20 -5.97
C VAL A 527 -13.99 -18.50 -5.88
N ARG A 528 -14.10 -17.44 -5.06
CA ARG A 528 -15.31 -16.60 -4.97
C ARG A 528 -15.66 -15.92 -6.29
N ASN A 529 -14.68 -15.36 -6.99
CA ASN A 529 -14.91 -14.74 -8.29
C ASN A 529 -15.41 -15.74 -9.34
N GLN A 530 -14.99 -17.01 -9.29
CA GLN A 530 -15.53 -18.05 -10.18
C GLN A 530 -16.96 -18.46 -9.83
N PHE A 531 -17.36 -18.45 -8.55
CA PHE A 531 -18.74 -18.73 -8.14
C PHE A 531 -19.75 -17.73 -8.72
N ASN A 532 -19.40 -16.44 -8.74
CA ASN A 532 -20.27 -15.39 -9.30
C ASN A 532 -20.36 -15.41 -10.83
N LEU A 533 -19.47 -16.13 -11.51
CA LEU A 533 -19.43 -16.20 -12.97
C LEU A 533 -20.32 -17.29 -13.57
N GLY A 534 -21.05 -18.05 -12.74
CA GLY A 534 -22.12 -18.92 -13.23
C GLY A 534 -21.67 -19.88 -14.34
N PHE A 535 -20.48 -20.48 -14.23
CA PHE A 535 -20.09 -21.59 -15.09
C PHE A 535 -20.78 -22.87 -14.61
N ALA A 536 -22.11 -22.83 -14.47
CA ALA A 536 -22.92 -24.03 -14.40
C ALA A 536 -22.79 -24.71 -15.76
N ASN A 537 -22.22 -25.91 -15.77
CA ASN A 537 -22.38 -26.94 -16.79
C ASN A 537 -22.37 -26.40 -18.24
N GLN A 538 -21.19 -26.12 -18.77
CA GLN A 538 -20.99 -26.46 -20.19
C GLN A 538 -20.73 -27.96 -20.22
N THR A 539 -21.85 -28.68 -20.39
CA THR A 539 -21.96 -30.12 -20.60
C THR A 539 -20.96 -30.67 -21.61
#